data_AF-A0A1M5N0H4-F1
#
_entry.id   AF-A0A1M5N0H4-F1
#
_cell.length_a   1.000
_cell.length_b   1.000
_cell.length_c   1.000
_cell.angle_alpha   90.00
_cell.angle_beta   90.00
_cell.angle_gamma   90.00
#
_symmetry.space_group_name_H-M   'P 1'
#
loop_
_entity.id
_entity.type
_entity.pdbx_description
1 polymer ?
#
loop_
_entity_poly.entity_id
_entity_poly.type
_entity_poly.pdbx_seq_one_letter_code
_entity_poly.pdbx_strand_id
1 'polypeptide(L)'
;MAKPIAPLPPAAQDVATKAPQDACDTHVHLLGAPKEFPLFDGRTEDPAQSFAAYLAGYRAHLDALGITRGVVVQSIFYGIDNSVTVEAVRQMGDGFKGIGLLPDGAPEAAFDQFADWNLSGVRLNYVHGGVLTWDGAKAMAPILNDRGMHIQMLMHADQHMEELAEDVAACPVPVVFDHIGWPTDIAGGSQTAGFQNLCRVLADGDAYIKLSGLYRLSNAPYDATDAFVAALVEANPERCLWGSDWPHIMLNGAEMPKGSDLWDAFHRAVTDEDTRHRILVDNPAALYKF
;
A
#
# COMPACT_ATOMS: atom_id res chain seq x y z
N MET A 1 -22.96 13.87 -8.94
CA MET A 1 -22.89 15.15 -8.17
C MET A 1 -21.43 15.40 -7.82
N ALA A 2 -20.97 16.66 -7.77
CA ALA A 2 -19.60 16.98 -7.38
C ALA A 2 -19.35 16.51 -5.94
N LYS A 3 -18.17 15.92 -5.69
CA LYS A 3 -17.74 15.46 -4.37
C LYS A 3 -16.83 16.51 -3.74
N PRO A 4 -16.60 16.48 -2.41
CA PRO A 4 -15.56 17.30 -1.80
C PRO A 4 -14.21 17.09 -2.51
N ILE A 5 -13.42 18.15 -2.63
CA ILE A 5 -12.09 18.06 -3.24
C ILE A 5 -11.12 17.48 -2.21
N ALA A 6 -10.35 16.46 -2.62
CA ALA A 6 -9.32 15.86 -1.78
C ALA A 6 -8.27 16.91 -1.38
N PRO A 7 -7.82 16.95 -0.11
CA PRO A 7 -6.76 17.87 0.28
C PRO A 7 -5.44 17.53 -0.43
N LEU A 8 -4.58 18.54 -0.58
CA LEU A 8 -3.28 18.36 -1.20
C LEU A 8 -2.20 18.10 -0.15
N PRO A 9 -1.27 17.16 -0.42
CA PRO A 9 -0.14 16.97 0.47
C PRO A 9 0.70 18.26 0.51
N PRO A 10 1.39 18.53 1.63
CA PRO A 10 2.32 19.64 1.70
C PRO A 10 3.46 19.47 0.68
N ALA A 11 4.14 20.57 0.37
CA ALA A 11 5.35 20.50 -0.46
C ALA A 11 6.35 19.51 0.13
N ALA A 12 7.07 18.79 -0.75
CA ALA A 12 8.08 17.83 -0.35
C ALA A 12 9.17 18.50 0.51
N GLN A 13 9.64 17.80 1.54
CA GLN A 13 10.61 18.28 2.51
C GLN A 13 11.77 17.29 2.57
N ASP A 14 13.00 17.80 2.45
CA ASP A 14 14.19 16.98 2.60
C ASP A 14 14.29 16.39 4.01
N VAL A 15 14.79 15.16 4.08
CA VAL A 15 15.06 14.43 5.31
C VAL A 15 16.55 14.45 5.64
N ALA A 16 16.87 14.29 6.93
CA ALA A 16 18.26 14.29 7.39
C ALA A 16 19.07 13.10 6.83
N THR A 17 18.44 11.93 6.74
CA THR A 17 19.01 10.70 6.18
C THR A 17 18.15 10.25 5.03
N LYS A 18 18.70 10.31 3.81
CA LYS A 18 18.04 9.79 2.59
C LYS A 18 17.97 8.27 2.63
N ALA A 19 17.02 7.73 1.89
CA ALA A 19 16.89 6.29 1.66
C ALA A 19 18.14 5.74 0.93
N PRO A 20 18.49 4.46 1.14
CA PRO A 20 19.54 3.81 0.38
C PRO A 20 19.19 3.75 -1.12
N GLN A 21 20.20 3.52 -1.95
CA GLN A 21 19.99 3.28 -3.38
C GLN A 21 18.97 2.16 -3.59
N ASP A 22 18.15 2.30 -4.63
CA ASP A 22 17.07 1.36 -4.96
C ASP A 22 16.00 1.24 -3.85
N ALA A 23 15.90 2.16 -2.89
CA ALA A 23 14.76 2.15 -1.97
C ALA A 23 13.42 2.27 -2.72
N CYS A 24 12.40 1.61 -2.19
CA CYS A 24 11.07 1.51 -2.78
C CYS A 24 9.97 2.07 -1.87
N ASP A 25 9.13 2.94 -2.41
CA ASP A 25 7.84 3.31 -1.81
C ASP A 25 6.76 2.34 -2.29
N THR A 26 6.39 1.36 -1.46
CA THR A 26 5.50 0.27 -1.87
C THR A 26 4.01 0.60 -1.82
N HIS A 27 3.63 1.82 -1.44
CA HIS A 27 2.22 2.20 -1.39
C HIS A 27 2.02 3.68 -1.74
N VAL A 28 1.69 3.95 -2.99
CA VAL A 28 1.28 5.27 -3.46
C VAL A 28 0.01 5.16 -4.31
N HIS A 29 -0.80 6.20 -4.32
CA HIS A 29 -1.88 6.39 -5.28
C HIS A 29 -1.54 7.54 -6.23
N LEU A 30 -1.79 7.37 -7.53
CA LEU A 30 -1.79 8.51 -8.45
C LEU A 30 -3.22 8.89 -8.81
N LEU A 31 -3.46 10.19 -8.88
CA LEU A 31 -4.76 10.77 -9.18
C LEU A 31 -4.63 11.67 -10.41
N GLY A 32 -5.74 11.86 -11.10
CA GLY A 32 -5.92 12.75 -12.23
C GLY A 32 -7.35 13.25 -12.31
N ALA A 33 -7.53 14.45 -12.86
CA ALA A 33 -8.79 15.16 -12.86
C ALA A 33 -9.87 14.42 -13.68
N PRO A 34 -11.18 14.65 -13.44
CA PRO A 34 -12.26 13.94 -14.11
C PRO A 34 -12.28 14.03 -15.65
N LYS A 35 -11.58 15.00 -16.26
CA LYS A 35 -11.45 15.11 -17.72
C LYS A 35 -10.30 14.28 -18.30
N GLU A 36 -9.39 13.83 -17.45
CA GLU A 36 -8.22 13.03 -17.82
C GLU A 36 -8.52 11.54 -17.64
N PHE A 37 -9.21 11.18 -16.56
CA PHE A 37 -9.55 9.79 -16.22
C PHE A 37 -11.00 9.66 -15.73
N PRO A 38 -11.73 8.60 -16.09
CA PRO A 38 -13.09 8.36 -15.60
C PRO A 38 -13.11 8.16 -14.08
N LEU A 39 -13.92 8.94 -13.38
CA LEU A 39 -14.09 8.81 -11.94
C LEU A 39 -15.23 7.83 -11.61
N PHE A 40 -14.99 6.95 -10.64
CA PHE A 40 -15.99 6.05 -10.11
C PHE A 40 -17.09 6.81 -9.35
N ASP A 41 -18.35 6.49 -9.60
CA ASP A 41 -19.49 7.18 -8.97
C ASP A 41 -19.53 7.01 -7.44
N GLY A 42 -19.05 5.86 -6.94
CA GLY A 42 -19.00 5.54 -5.51
C GLY A 42 -17.88 6.24 -4.73
N ARG A 43 -16.99 7.01 -5.39
CA ARG A 43 -15.93 7.76 -4.71
C ARG A 43 -16.50 8.77 -3.70
N THR A 44 -15.69 9.09 -2.69
CA THR A 44 -16.07 10.04 -1.62
C THR A 44 -15.53 11.45 -1.87
N GLU A 45 -14.47 11.58 -2.66
CA GLU A 45 -13.77 12.83 -2.96
C GLU A 45 -13.42 12.93 -4.45
N ASP A 46 -13.16 14.14 -4.93
CA ASP A 46 -12.67 14.44 -6.28
C ASP A 46 -11.19 14.87 -6.22
N PRO A 47 -10.33 14.48 -7.20
CA PRO A 47 -8.94 14.95 -7.29
C PRO A 47 -8.85 16.48 -7.36
N ALA A 48 -7.88 17.05 -6.64
CA ALA A 48 -7.71 18.51 -6.56
C ALA A 48 -6.91 19.12 -7.70
N GLN A 49 -6.13 18.30 -8.40
CA GLN A 49 -5.17 18.73 -9.41
C GLN A 49 -5.19 17.81 -10.63
N SER A 50 -4.50 18.23 -11.69
CA SER A 50 -4.29 17.39 -12.87
C SER A 50 -3.35 16.24 -12.56
N PHE A 51 -3.41 15.21 -13.39
CA PHE A 51 -2.52 14.06 -13.31
C PHE A 51 -1.04 14.46 -13.37
N ALA A 52 -0.67 15.35 -14.29
CA ALA A 52 0.70 15.84 -14.41
C ALA A 52 1.21 16.54 -13.13
N ALA A 53 0.32 17.25 -12.42
CA ALA A 53 0.68 17.91 -11.17
C ALA A 53 0.86 16.91 -10.01
N TYR A 54 -0.01 15.90 -9.90
CA TYR A 54 0.19 14.80 -8.95
C TYR A 54 1.50 14.05 -9.26
N LEU A 55 1.76 13.72 -10.52
CA LEU A 55 2.99 13.03 -10.91
C LEU A 55 4.25 13.84 -10.55
N ALA A 56 4.25 15.15 -10.81
CA ALA A 56 5.35 16.05 -10.43
C ALA A 56 5.52 16.13 -8.90
N GLY A 57 4.42 16.21 -8.16
CA GLY A 57 4.43 16.19 -6.69
C GLY A 57 5.01 14.90 -6.11
N TYR A 58 4.66 13.76 -6.70
CA TYR A 58 5.19 12.47 -6.28
C TYR A 58 6.68 12.33 -6.59
N ARG A 59 7.15 12.76 -7.76
CA ARG A 59 8.60 12.80 -8.07
C ARG A 59 9.37 13.65 -7.05
N ALA A 60 8.87 14.84 -6.73
CA ALA A 60 9.48 15.69 -5.72
C ALA A 60 9.49 15.03 -4.33
N HIS A 61 8.44 14.29 -3.97
CA HIS A 61 8.38 13.51 -2.73
C HIS A 61 9.46 12.42 -2.71
N LEU A 62 9.60 11.65 -3.78
CA LEU A 62 10.63 10.61 -3.92
C LEU A 62 12.04 11.21 -3.85
N ASP A 63 12.31 12.30 -4.57
CA ASP A 63 13.61 13.01 -4.54
C ASP A 63 13.95 13.51 -3.12
N ALA A 64 12.95 14.03 -2.41
CA ALA A 64 13.08 14.50 -1.04
C ALA A 64 13.40 13.36 -0.05
N LEU A 65 13.01 12.13 -0.34
CA LEU A 65 13.35 10.95 0.46
C LEU A 65 14.58 10.18 -0.07
N GLY A 66 14.98 10.37 -1.32
CA GLY A 66 16.02 9.57 -1.99
C GLY A 66 15.54 8.21 -2.48
N ILE A 67 14.23 8.05 -2.65
CA ILE A 67 13.60 6.80 -3.11
C ILE A 67 13.56 6.78 -4.64
N THR A 68 13.81 5.62 -5.25
CA THR A 68 13.93 5.51 -6.71
C THR A 68 12.98 4.48 -7.32
N ARG A 69 12.39 3.60 -6.50
CA ARG A 69 11.39 2.62 -6.92
C ARG A 69 10.04 2.91 -6.27
N GLY A 70 8.96 2.46 -6.89
CA GLY A 70 7.63 2.64 -6.32
C GLY A 70 6.57 1.68 -6.84
N VAL A 71 5.51 1.51 -6.05
CA VAL A 71 4.37 0.66 -6.39
C VAL A 71 3.09 1.49 -6.37
N VAL A 72 2.56 1.77 -7.56
CA VAL A 72 1.33 2.55 -7.74
C VAL A 72 0.12 1.65 -7.55
N VAL A 73 -0.61 1.85 -6.46
CA VAL A 73 -1.78 1.07 -6.08
C VAL A 73 -3.05 1.74 -6.64
N GLN A 74 -3.91 0.94 -7.24
CA GLN A 74 -5.21 1.38 -7.74
C GLN A 74 -6.03 2.06 -6.64
N SER A 75 -6.47 3.29 -6.94
CA SER A 75 -7.29 4.09 -6.04
C SER A 75 -8.78 3.83 -6.25
N ILE A 76 -9.53 3.79 -5.16
CA ILE A 76 -11.00 3.66 -5.17
C ILE A 76 -11.69 4.78 -5.95
N PHE A 77 -11.01 5.90 -6.19
CA PHE A 77 -11.52 7.02 -7.00
C PHE A 77 -11.87 6.61 -8.44
N TYR A 78 -11.26 5.53 -8.94
CA TYR A 78 -11.39 5.07 -10.32
C TYR A 78 -12.04 3.68 -10.42
N GLY A 79 -12.37 3.06 -9.28
CA GLY A 79 -12.97 1.72 -9.26
C GLY A 79 -12.10 0.71 -10.01
N ILE A 80 -12.72 -0.07 -10.90
CA ILE A 80 -12.02 -1.08 -11.72
C ILE A 80 -11.34 -0.50 -12.97
N ASP A 81 -11.46 0.80 -13.23
CA ASP A 81 -10.74 1.45 -14.32
C ASP A 81 -9.29 1.72 -13.87
N ASN A 82 -8.38 0.85 -14.28
CA ASN A 82 -6.97 0.90 -13.91
C ASN A 82 -6.16 1.92 -14.73
N SER A 83 -6.77 2.69 -15.64
CA SER A 83 -6.04 3.53 -16.61
C SER A 83 -5.11 4.57 -15.96
N VAL A 84 -5.51 5.17 -14.83
CA VAL A 84 -4.65 6.13 -14.12
C VAL A 84 -3.41 5.47 -13.51
N THR A 85 -3.56 4.26 -12.97
CA THR A 85 -2.47 3.46 -12.40
C THR A 85 -1.51 3.04 -13.51
N VAL A 86 -2.04 2.54 -14.62
CA VAL A 86 -1.25 2.12 -15.78
C VAL A 86 -0.47 3.30 -16.36
N GLU A 87 -1.12 4.46 -16.52
CA GLU A 87 -0.47 5.66 -17.02
C GLU A 87 0.60 6.18 -16.05
N ALA A 88 0.37 6.09 -14.75
CA ALA A 88 1.36 6.44 -13.73
C ALA A 88 2.59 5.52 -13.81
N VAL A 89 2.40 4.21 -13.83
CA VAL A 89 3.50 3.24 -13.97
C VAL A 89 4.29 3.50 -15.24
N ARG A 90 3.60 3.73 -16.37
CA ARG A 90 4.23 4.04 -17.66
C ARG A 90 5.05 5.32 -17.64
N GLN A 91 4.53 6.40 -17.04
CA GLN A 91 5.25 7.68 -17.00
C GLN A 91 6.37 7.70 -15.95
N MET A 92 6.22 6.99 -14.83
CA MET A 92 7.28 6.88 -13.83
C MET A 92 8.47 6.08 -14.35
N GLY A 93 8.22 5.05 -15.17
CA GLY A 93 9.23 4.34 -15.93
C GLY A 93 9.86 3.18 -15.16
N ASP A 94 11.14 2.90 -15.44
CA ASP A 94 11.89 1.82 -14.81
C ASP A 94 11.89 1.98 -13.29
N GLY A 95 11.78 0.85 -12.56
CA GLY A 95 11.67 0.87 -11.10
C GLY A 95 10.25 1.09 -10.57
N PHE A 96 9.23 1.21 -11.43
CA PHE A 96 7.85 1.32 -11.01
C PHE A 96 7.01 0.13 -11.44
N LYS A 97 6.18 -0.36 -10.51
CA LYS A 97 5.18 -1.43 -10.72
C LYS A 97 3.82 -0.90 -10.29
N GLY A 98 2.75 -1.62 -10.61
CA GLY A 98 1.43 -1.27 -10.09
C GLY A 98 0.69 -2.42 -9.43
N ILE A 99 -0.36 -2.10 -8.71
CA ILE A 99 -1.33 -3.06 -8.18
C ILE A 99 -2.70 -2.63 -8.68
N GLY A 100 -3.37 -3.50 -9.43
CA GLY A 100 -4.66 -3.20 -10.04
C GLY A 100 -5.84 -3.65 -9.20
N LEU A 101 -7.04 -3.42 -9.72
CA LEU A 101 -8.29 -3.96 -9.21
C LEU A 101 -9.02 -4.69 -10.34
N LEU A 102 -9.43 -5.93 -10.06
CA LEU A 102 -10.33 -6.73 -10.89
C LEU A 102 -11.54 -7.14 -10.03
N PRO A 103 -12.76 -7.17 -10.58
CA PRO A 103 -13.92 -7.68 -9.87
C PRO A 103 -13.90 -9.22 -9.81
N ASP A 104 -14.69 -9.82 -8.92
CA ASP A 104 -14.93 -11.26 -8.88
C ASP A 104 -15.30 -11.81 -10.27
N GLY A 105 -14.69 -12.93 -10.65
CA GLY A 105 -14.96 -13.59 -11.94
C GLY A 105 -14.40 -12.87 -13.17
N ALA A 106 -13.45 -11.94 -12.99
CA ALA A 106 -12.73 -11.34 -14.12
C ALA A 106 -12.14 -12.41 -15.07
N PRO A 107 -12.20 -12.18 -16.40
CA PRO A 107 -11.70 -13.14 -17.37
C PRO A 107 -10.18 -13.26 -17.31
N GLU A 108 -9.64 -14.44 -17.62
CA GLU A 108 -8.20 -14.70 -17.55
C GLU A 108 -7.35 -13.70 -18.39
N ALA A 109 -7.89 -13.25 -19.53
CA ALA A 109 -7.23 -12.25 -20.37
C ALA A 109 -6.92 -10.92 -19.65
N ALA A 110 -7.65 -10.59 -18.58
CA ALA A 110 -7.36 -9.40 -17.77
C ALA A 110 -6.04 -9.53 -17.00
N PHE A 111 -5.63 -10.74 -16.63
CA PHE A 111 -4.40 -11.01 -15.90
C PHE A 111 -3.17 -10.93 -16.83
N ASP A 112 -3.32 -11.36 -18.09
CA ASP A 112 -2.29 -11.15 -19.12
C ASP A 112 -2.10 -9.65 -19.37
N GLN A 113 -3.21 -8.92 -19.47
CA GLN A 113 -3.16 -7.46 -19.61
C GLN A 113 -2.50 -6.77 -18.41
N PHE A 114 -2.68 -7.28 -17.19
CA PHE A 114 -1.97 -6.78 -16.01
C PHE A 114 -0.45 -6.95 -16.14
N ALA A 115 0.01 -8.09 -16.69
CA ALA A 115 1.43 -8.30 -16.93
C ALA A 115 1.99 -7.31 -17.97
N ASP A 116 1.26 -7.09 -19.08
CA ASP A 116 1.62 -6.11 -20.12
C ASP A 116 1.69 -4.67 -19.57
N TRP A 117 0.86 -4.36 -18.57
CA TRP A 117 0.84 -3.07 -17.87
C TRP A 117 1.83 -2.98 -16.71
N ASN A 118 2.67 -3.98 -16.51
CA ASN A 118 3.65 -4.03 -15.44
C ASN A 118 3.01 -3.96 -14.03
N LEU A 119 1.84 -4.56 -13.88
CA LEU A 119 1.15 -4.73 -12.60
C LEU A 119 1.56 -6.05 -11.95
N SER A 120 1.69 -6.06 -10.63
CA SER A 120 2.19 -7.18 -9.83
C SER A 120 1.10 -7.92 -9.06
N GLY A 121 -0.16 -7.50 -9.15
CA GLY A 121 -1.23 -8.10 -8.36
C GLY A 121 -2.55 -7.37 -8.40
N VAL A 122 -3.50 -7.92 -7.64
CA VAL A 122 -4.83 -7.36 -7.42
C VAL A 122 -4.98 -6.89 -5.98
N ARG A 123 -5.76 -5.83 -5.76
CA ARG A 123 -6.08 -5.33 -4.42
C ARG A 123 -7.55 -5.57 -4.06
N LEU A 124 -7.82 -6.07 -2.86
CA LEU A 124 -9.15 -6.01 -2.23
C LEU A 124 -9.14 -5.13 -0.98
N ASN A 125 -10.32 -4.71 -0.55
CA ASN A 125 -10.49 -3.74 0.53
C ASN A 125 -11.72 -4.05 1.39
N TYR A 126 -11.51 -4.43 2.64
CA TYR A 126 -12.57 -4.68 3.62
C TYR A 126 -12.99 -3.41 4.37
N VAL A 127 -12.09 -2.44 4.52
CA VAL A 127 -12.31 -1.23 5.33
C VAL A 127 -13.23 -0.23 4.62
N HIS A 128 -13.06 -0.08 3.31
CA HIS A 128 -13.85 0.86 2.49
C HIS A 128 -14.85 0.14 1.56
N GLY A 129 -14.95 -1.19 1.68
CA GLY A 129 -15.66 -2.03 0.74
C GLY A 129 -14.95 -2.13 -0.62
N GLY A 130 -15.47 -2.98 -1.49
CA GLY A 130 -14.88 -3.21 -2.81
C GLY A 130 -15.70 -4.18 -3.66
N VAL A 131 -15.25 -4.40 -4.88
CA VAL A 131 -15.87 -5.32 -5.85
C VAL A 131 -15.15 -6.67 -5.97
N LEU A 132 -13.99 -6.79 -5.31
CA LEU A 132 -13.23 -8.03 -5.18
C LEU A 132 -13.41 -8.55 -3.75
N THR A 133 -13.98 -9.74 -3.63
CA THR A 133 -14.12 -10.44 -2.34
C THR A 133 -12.89 -11.31 -2.08
N TRP A 134 -12.72 -11.78 -0.84
CA TRP A 134 -11.64 -12.73 -0.55
C TRP A 134 -11.84 -14.07 -1.26
N ASP A 135 -13.08 -14.56 -1.36
CA ASP A 135 -13.36 -15.78 -2.14
C ASP A 135 -13.06 -15.59 -3.63
N GLY A 136 -13.38 -14.42 -4.19
CA GLY A 136 -12.97 -14.04 -5.53
C GLY A 136 -11.46 -14.02 -5.70
N ALA A 137 -10.73 -13.39 -4.77
CA ALA A 137 -9.27 -13.33 -4.80
C ALA A 137 -8.62 -14.73 -4.67
N LYS A 138 -9.15 -15.61 -3.80
CA LYS A 138 -8.73 -17.01 -3.69
C LYS A 138 -8.95 -17.77 -5.00
N ALA A 139 -10.07 -17.56 -5.67
CA ALA A 139 -10.32 -18.16 -6.98
C ALA A 139 -9.34 -17.67 -8.07
N MET A 140 -8.83 -16.44 -7.94
CA MET A 140 -7.81 -15.89 -8.83
C MET A 140 -6.38 -16.34 -8.49
N ALA A 141 -6.12 -16.80 -7.26
CA ALA A 141 -4.77 -17.08 -6.75
C ALA A 141 -3.94 -18.02 -7.63
N PRO A 142 -4.47 -19.13 -8.21
CA PRO A 142 -3.69 -19.96 -9.13
C PRO A 142 -3.26 -19.20 -10.41
N ILE A 143 -4.15 -18.38 -10.98
CA ILE A 143 -3.89 -17.58 -12.20
C ILE A 143 -2.83 -16.50 -11.91
N LEU A 144 -2.90 -15.89 -10.72
CA LEU A 144 -1.91 -14.94 -10.23
C LEU A 144 -0.55 -15.61 -10.03
N ASN A 145 -0.53 -16.82 -9.44
CA ASN A 145 0.70 -17.58 -9.20
C ASN A 145 1.46 -17.88 -10.50
N ASP A 146 0.75 -18.31 -11.54
CA ASP A 146 1.34 -18.62 -12.85
C ASP A 146 2.01 -17.40 -13.51
N ARG A 147 1.58 -16.19 -13.14
CA ARG A 147 2.15 -14.90 -13.60
C ARG A 147 3.09 -14.29 -12.57
N GLY A 148 3.32 -14.98 -11.45
CA GLY A 148 4.16 -14.52 -10.37
C GLY A 148 3.69 -13.20 -9.75
N MET A 149 2.37 -13.02 -9.70
CA MET A 149 1.65 -11.91 -9.08
C MET A 149 1.17 -12.29 -7.67
N HIS A 150 0.67 -11.31 -6.92
CA HIS A 150 0.20 -11.50 -5.54
C HIS A 150 -1.16 -10.84 -5.28
N ILE A 151 -1.68 -11.06 -4.07
CA ILE A 151 -2.90 -10.40 -3.58
C ILE A 151 -2.47 -9.32 -2.57
N GLN A 152 -3.04 -8.13 -2.68
CA GLN A 152 -2.91 -7.06 -1.68
C GLN A 152 -4.26 -6.83 -0.99
N MET A 153 -4.27 -6.62 0.32
CA MET A 153 -5.49 -6.49 1.10
C MET A 153 -5.39 -5.35 2.12
N LEU A 154 -6.40 -4.48 2.11
CA LEU A 154 -6.68 -3.61 3.25
C LEU A 154 -7.75 -4.23 4.14
N MET A 155 -7.44 -4.46 5.41
CA MET A 155 -8.33 -5.05 6.40
C MET A 155 -7.97 -4.57 7.82
N HIS A 156 -8.91 -4.71 8.75
CA HIS A 156 -8.67 -4.55 10.19
C HIS A 156 -8.16 -5.86 10.81
N ALA A 157 -6.90 -5.92 11.21
CA ALA A 157 -6.25 -7.15 11.69
C ALA A 157 -6.93 -7.71 12.94
N ASP A 158 -7.28 -6.83 13.87
CA ASP A 158 -7.97 -7.16 15.12
C ASP A 158 -9.38 -7.73 14.91
N GLN A 159 -10.01 -7.49 13.76
CA GLN A 159 -11.36 -7.97 13.45
C GLN A 159 -11.39 -9.16 12.48
N HIS A 160 -10.45 -9.24 11.53
CA HIS A 160 -10.56 -10.18 10.40
C HIS A 160 -9.55 -11.34 10.44
N MET A 161 -8.42 -11.20 11.13
CA MET A 161 -7.36 -12.22 11.04
C MET A 161 -7.69 -13.54 11.74
N GLU A 162 -8.66 -13.57 12.65
CA GLU A 162 -9.16 -14.83 13.20
C GLU A 162 -9.75 -15.73 12.10
N GLU A 163 -10.45 -15.14 11.14
CA GLU A 163 -11.08 -15.86 10.02
C GLU A 163 -10.13 -16.02 8.82
N LEU A 164 -9.23 -15.06 8.59
CA LEU A 164 -8.36 -15.05 7.41
C LEU A 164 -7.07 -15.87 7.55
N ALA A 165 -6.55 -16.10 8.75
CA ALA A 165 -5.19 -16.59 8.93
C ALA A 165 -4.94 -17.97 8.28
N GLU A 166 -5.88 -18.90 8.39
CA GLU A 166 -5.74 -20.24 7.80
C GLU A 166 -5.77 -20.19 6.26
N ASP A 167 -6.69 -19.40 5.70
CA ASP A 167 -6.80 -19.20 4.25
C ASP A 167 -5.56 -18.51 3.67
N VAL A 168 -4.99 -17.54 4.40
CA VAL A 168 -3.78 -16.82 3.99
C VAL A 168 -2.59 -17.78 3.94
N ALA A 169 -2.41 -18.61 4.98
CA ALA A 169 -1.34 -19.61 5.03
C ALA A 169 -1.47 -20.69 3.92
N ALA A 170 -2.70 -21.00 3.50
CA ALA A 170 -2.97 -21.94 2.41
C ALA A 170 -2.91 -21.32 1.00
N CYS A 171 -2.79 -19.99 0.90
CA CYS A 171 -2.84 -19.29 -0.38
C CYS A 171 -1.59 -19.60 -1.23
N PRO A 172 -1.74 -19.95 -2.52
CA PRO A 172 -0.59 -20.28 -3.37
C PRO A 172 0.24 -19.06 -3.79
N VAL A 173 -0.22 -17.84 -3.46
CA VAL A 173 0.50 -16.58 -3.71
C VAL A 173 0.65 -15.80 -2.41
N PRO A 174 1.69 -14.96 -2.29
CA PRO A 174 1.82 -14.06 -1.15
C PRO A 174 0.57 -13.18 -0.98
N VAL A 175 0.19 -12.95 0.27
CA VAL A 175 -0.80 -11.93 0.64
C VAL A 175 -0.07 -10.75 1.27
N VAL A 176 -0.29 -9.54 0.75
CA VAL A 176 0.31 -8.29 1.23
C VAL A 176 -0.75 -7.50 1.98
N PHE A 177 -0.57 -7.33 3.28
CA PHE A 177 -1.46 -6.51 4.10
C PHE A 177 -1.05 -5.04 4.07
N ASP A 178 -2.04 -4.16 4.01
CA ASP A 178 -1.84 -2.72 4.01
C ASP A 178 -1.78 -2.13 5.44
N HIS A 179 -1.05 -1.03 5.58
CA HIS A 179 -1.10 -0.07 6.69
C HIS A 179 -1.06 -0.68 8.11
N ILE A 180 -0.01 -1.46 8.42
CA ILE A 180 0.18 -2.16 9.70
C ILE A 180 -1.01 -3.02 10.16
N GLY A 181 -1.88 -3.42 9.22
CA GLY A 181 -3.10 -4.18 9.48
C GLY A 181 -4.25 -3.32 9.96
N TRP A 182 -4.18 -1.99 9.82
CA TRP A 182 -5.21 -1.01 10.15
C TRP A 182 -6.01 -1.35 11.42
N PRO A 183 -5.38 -1.39 12.60
CA PRO A 183 -6.07 -1.70 13.84
C PRO A 183 -7.24 -0.73 14.09
N THR A 184 -8.37 -1.23 14.58
CA THR A 184 -9.52 -0.35 14.89
C THR A 184 -9.36 0.40 16.21
N ASP A 185 -8.51 -0.09 17.11
CA ASP A 185 -8.17 0.54 18.39
C ASP A 185 -6.66 0.51 18.62
N ILE A 186 -5.99 1.64 18.36
CA ILE A 186 -4.55 1.78 18.62
C ILE A 186 -4.25 1.78 20.13
N ALA A 187 -5.18 2.25 20.98
CA ALA A 187 -4.98 2.32 22.42
C ALA A 187 -5.09 0.94 23.09
N GLY A 188 -5.83 0.01 22.47
CA GLY A 188 -5.89 -1.40 22.86
C GLY A 188 -4.56 -2.15 22.72
N GLY A 189 -3.61 -1.60 21.97
CA GLY A 189 -2.26 -2.13 21.81
C GLY A 189 -2.18 -3.37 20.90
N SER A 190 -0.94 -3.83 20.67
CA SER A 190 -0.63 -4.89 19.69
C SER A 190 -0.91 -6.31 20.18
N GLN A 191 -1.64 -6.50 21.28
CA GLN A 191 -1.84 -7.82 21.92
C GLN A 191 -3.20 -8.45 21.63
N THR A 192 -4.00 -7.85 20.75
CA THR A 192 -5.28 -8.45 20.33
C THR A 192 -5.05 -9.77 19.58
N ALA A 193 -5.97 -10.71 19.70
CA ALA A 193 -5.82 -12.04 19.07
C ALA A 193 -5.67 -11.94 17.55
N GLY A 194 -6.47 -11.08 16.90
CA GLY A 194 -6.37 -10.85 15.45
C GLY A 194 -5.02 -10.26 15.03
N PHE A 195 -4.49 -9.28 15.76
CA PHE A 195 -3.16 -8.74 15.44
C PHE A 195 -2.04 -9.78 15.67
N GLN A 196 -2.13 -10.58 16.73
CA GLN A 196 -1.17 -11.67 16.96
C GLN A 196 -1.26 -12.76 15.86
N ASN A 197 -2.44 -13.01 15.29
CA ASN A 197 -2.57 -13.86 14.10
C ASN A 197 -1.88 -13.26 12.87
N LEU A 198 -1.93 -11.94 12.67
CA LEU A 198 -1.14 -11.24 11.65
C LEU A 198 0.36 -11.45 11.86
N CYS A 199 0.85 -11.26 13.09
CA CYS A 199 2.26 -11.51 13.41
C CYS A 199 2.65 -12.97 13.14
N ARG A 200 1.80 -13.93 13.46
CA ARG A 200 2.06 -15.35 13.22
C ARG A 200 2.20 -15.67 11.73
N VAL A 201 1.27 -15.23 10.88
CA VAL A 201 1.38 -15.50 9.42
C VAL A 201 2.60 -14.81 8.79
N LEU A 202 3.03 -13.67 9.34
CA LEU A 202 4.29 -13.03 8.94
C LEU A 202 5.52 -13.84 9.38
N ALA A 203 5.53 -14.33 10.62
CA ALA A 203 6.60 -15.17 11.16
C ALA A 203 6.75 -16.48 10.38
N ASP A 204 5.63 -17.09 9.99
CA ASP A 204 5.59 -18.30 9.16
C ASP A 204 6.05 -18.02 7.70
N GLY A 205 6.03 -16.74 7.30
CA GLY A 205 6.51 -16.28 6.00
C GLY A 205 5.46 -16.33 4.89
N ASP A 206 4.18 -16.47 5.25
CA ASP A 206 3.05 -16.63 4.34
C ASP A 206 2.52 -15.30 3.79
N ALA A 207 2.86 -14.19 4.45
CA ALA A 207 2.38 -12.86 4.10
C ALA A 207 3.49 -11.81 4.11
N TYR A 208 3.19 -10.64 3.55
CA TYR A 208 3.94 -9.39 3.73
C TYR A 208 3.05 -8.35 4.41
N ILE A 209 3.68 -7.33 5.02
CA ILE A 209 2.98 -6.21 5.65
C ILE A 209 3.61 -4.88 5.27
N LYS A 210 2.79 -3.89 4.92
CA LYS A 210 3.26 -2.52 4.67
C LYS A 210 3.20 -1.67 5.93
N LEU A 211 4.36 -1.23 6.39
CA LEU A 211 4.56 -0.25 7.47
C LEU A 211 4.25 1.16 6.95
N SER A 212 2.96 1.45 6.78
CA SER A 212 2.44 2.63 6.09
C SER A 212 1.16 3.15 6.77
N GLY A 213 0.65 4.31 6.35
CA GLY A 213 -0.66 4.82 6.80
C GLY A 213 -0.74 5.20 8.28
N LEU A 214 0.39 5.44 8.96
CA LEU A 214 0.45 5.68 10.42
C LEU A 214 -0.39 6.89 10.86
N TYR A 215 -0.45 7.93 10.03
CA TYR A 215 -1.22 9.16 10.27
C TYR A 215 -2.73 8.92 10.36
N ARG A 216 -3.22 7.78 9.88
CA ARG A 216 -4.64 7.40 9.96
C ARG A 216 -5.02 6.89 11.35
N LEU A 217 -4.02 6.59 12.18
CA LEU A 217 -4.17 5.92 13.47
C LEU A 217 -3.64 6.76 14.63
N SER A 218 -2.73 7.69 14.36
CA SER A 218 -2.12 8.59 15.35
C SER A 218 -1.77 9.93 14.72
N ASN A 219 -1.63 10.96 15.55
CA ASN A 219 -1.11 12.26 15.12
C ASN A 219 0.43 12.26 15.14
N ALA A 220 1.05 13.18 14.41
CA ALA A 220 2.51 13.32 14.42
C ALA A 220 3.00 13.55 15.87
N PRO A 221 4.08 12.87 16.33
CA PRO A 221 5.07 12.13 15.53
C PRO A 221 4.74 10.64 15.29
N TYR A 222 3.49 10.21 15.49
CA TYR A 222 2.96 8.86 15.24
C TYR A 222 3.43 7.77 16.21
N ASP A 223 3.93 8.16 17.38
CA ASP A 223 4.49 7.29 18.43
C ASP A 223 3.53 6.19 18.93
N ALA A 224 2.21 6.45 18.95
CA ALA A 224 1.22 5.45 19.30
C ALA A 224 1.22 4.20 18.38
N THR A 225 1.83 4.30 17.19
CA THR A 225 1.97 3.17 16.25
C THR A 225 3.25 2.36 16.42
N ASP A 226 4.23 2.87 17.18
CA ASP A 226 5.57 2.30 17.26
C ASP A 226 5.55 0.86 17.79
N ALA A 227 4.69 0.54 18.76
CA ALA A 227 4.57 -0.81 19.33
C ALA A 227 3.99 -1.83 18.32
N PHE A 228 3.16 -1.39 17.37
CA PHE A 228 2.65 -2.25 16.30
C PHE A 228 3.73 -2.48 15.25
N VAL A 229 4.43 -1.42 14.84
CA VAL A 229 5.56 -1.53 13.89
C VAL A 229 6.64 -2.45 14.45
N ALA A 230 7.04 -2.26 15.71
CA ALA A 230 8.05 -3.08 16.37
C ALA A 230 7.64 -4.56 16.41
N ALA A 231 6.39 -4.86 16.76
CA ALA A 231 5.90 -6.24 16.80
C ALA A 231 5.90 -6.93 15.42
N LEU A 232 5.57 -6.20 14.34
CA LEU A 232 5.59 -6.73 12.98
C LEU A 232 7.03 -6.99 12.50
N VAL A 233 7.95 -6.07 12.80
CA VAL A 233 9.37 -6.21 12.47
C VAL A 233 10.02 -7.33 13.29
N GLU A 234 9.67 -7.47 14.56
CA GLU A 234 10.13 -8.58 15.42
C GLU A 234 9.61 -9.92 14.91
N ALA A 235 8.35 -9.97 14.44
CA ALA A 235 7.77 -11.19 13.90
C ALA A 235 8.52 -11.69 12.64
N ASN A 236 8.74 -10.80 11.66
CA ASN A 236 9.58 -11.13 10.51
C ASN A 236 10.03 -9.88 9.70
N PRO A 237 11.28 -9.43 9.84
CA PRO A 237 11.75 -8.25 9.10
C PRO A 237 11.88 -8.49 7.59
N GLU A 238 11.97 -9.74 7.12
CA GLU A 238 12.04 -10.09 5.68
C GLU A 238 10.67 -10.04 4.99
N ARG A 239 9.59 -9.84 5.77
CA ARG A 239 8.21 -9.71 5.29
C ARG A 239 7.63 -8.31 5.48
N CYS A 240 8.40 -7.37 5.99
CA CYS A 240 8.00 -5.97 6.12
C CYS A 240 8.36 -5.16 4.88
N LEU A 241 7.49 -4.24 4.49
CA LEU A 241 7.66 -3.28 3.40
C LEU A 241 7.38 -1.88 3.95
N TRP A 242 7.94 -0.83 3.36
CA TRP A 242 7.58 0.56 3.69
C TRP A 242 6.79 1.21 2.56
N GLY A 243 5.87 2.12 2.91
CA GLY A 243 5.13 2.90 1.93
C GLY A 243 4.62 4.22 2.50
N SER A 244 4.58 5.27 1.68
CA SER A 244 4.22 6.62 2.11
C SER A 244 2.70 6.81 2.26
N ASP A 245 1.90 6.06 1.50
CA ASP A 245 0.46 6.30 1.27
C ASP A 245 0.16 7.67 0.63
N TRP A 246 1.14 8.25 -0.07
CA TRP A 246 0.98 9.50 -0.80
C TRP A 246 -0.14 9.36 -1.87
N PRO A 247 -1.01 10.36 -2.11
CA PRO A 247 -0.99 11.74 -1.63
C PRO A 247 -1.86 11.97 -0.39
N HIS A 248 -2.13 10.92 0.39
CA HIS A 248 -2.91 10.96 1.63
C HIS A 248 -4.37 11.42 1.42
N ILE A 249 -5.12 10.66 0.62
CA ILE A 249 -6.56 10.87 0.37
C ILE A 249 -7.44 10.29 1.47
N MET A 250 -8.72 10.69 1.49
CA MET A 250 -9.73 10.16 2.39
C MET A 250 -9.25 10.20 3.85
N LEU A 251 -8.81 11.38 4.31
CA LEU A 251 -8.20 11.55 5.63
C LEU A 251 -9.15 11.17 6.78
N ASN A 252 -10.47 11.28 6.58
CA ASN A 252 -11.50 10.87 7.55
C ASN A 252 -11.24 11.41 8.98
N GLY A 253 -10.84 12.68 9.08
CA GLY A 253 -10.52 13.34 10.35
C GLY A 253 -9.05 13.29 10.76
N ALA A 254 -8.21 12.50 10.07
CA ALA A 254 -6.76 12.54 10.25
C ALA A 254 -6.17 13.89 9.79
N GLU A 255 -5.08 14.30 10.44
CA GLU A 255 -4.30 15.45 9.99
C GLU A 255 -3.49 15.07 8.73
N MET A 256 -3.38 16.00 7.78
CA MET A 256 -2.57 15.80 6.58
C MET A 256 -1.10 15.61 6.98
N PRO A 257 -0.49 14.44 6.74
CA PRO A 257 0.89 14.19 7.15
C PRO A 257 1.89 14.90 6.24
N LYS A 258 3.09 15.10 6.76
CA LYS A 258 4.27 15.40 5.95
C LYS A 258 5.01 14.10 5.68
N GLY A 259 5.53 13.96 4.46
CA GLY A 259 6.35 12.80 4.09
C GLY A 259 7.58 12.62 5.00
N SER A 260 8.20 13.72 5.43
CA SER A 260 9.32 13.71 6.37
C SER A 260 8.95 13.14 7.73
N ASP A 261 7.75 13.44 8.24
CA ASP A 261 7.31 12.99 9.57
C ASP A 261 7.02 11.48 9.55
N LEU A 262 6.49 10.95 8.44
CA LEU A 262 6.31 9.51 8.22
C LEU A 262 7.65 8.78 8.08
N TRP A 263 8.62 9.40 7.41
CA TRP A 263 9.98 8.90 7.28
C TRP A 263 10.70 8.83 8.63
N ASP A 264 10.62 9.91 9.42
CA ASP A 264 11.20 9.99 10.76
C ASP A 264 10.55 8.98 11.71
N ALA A 265 9.24 8.75 11.61
CA ALA A 265 8.56 7.71 12.38
C ALA A 265 9.05 6.30 12.04
N PHE A 266 9.26 5.99 10.75
CA PHE A 266 9.86 4.72 10.35
C PHE A 266 11.28 4.54 10.92
N HIS A 267 12.13 5.56 10.81
CA HIS A 267 13.49 5.51 11.35
C HIS A 267 13.54 5.42 12.88
N ARG A 268 12.55 5.99 13.57
CA ARG A 268 12.40 5.87 15.02
C ARG A 268 12.00 4.45 15.42
N ALA A 269 11.02 3.86 14.73
CA ALA A 269 10.51 2.52 15.06
C ALA A 269 11.45 1.39 14.60
N VAL A 270 12.20 1.59 13.51
CA VAL A 270 13.16 0.62 12.95
C VAL A 270 14.56 1.21 12.99
N THR A 271 15.24 1.00 14.12
CA THR A 271 16.52 1.64 14.41
C THR A 271 17.72 0.98 13.73
N ASP A 272 17.65 -0.34 13.51
CA ASP A 272 18.68 -1.14 12.85
C ASP A 272 18.77 -0.87 11.35
N GLU A 273 19.98 -0.61 10.85
CA GLU A 273 20.21 -0.19 9.47
C GLU A 273 20.02 -1.33 8.47
N ASP A 274 20.49 -2.54 8.79
CA ASP A 274 20.33 -3.71 7.93
C ASP A 274 18.86 -4.08 7.78
N THR A 275 18.08 -3.98 8.87
CA THR A 275 16.63 -4.17 8.86
C THR A 275 15.94 -3.13 7.99
N ARG A 276 16.32 -1.84 8.09
CA ARG A 276 15.79 -0.80 7.18
C ARG A 276 16.13 -1.09 5.73
N HIS A 277 17.36 -1.52 5.44
CA HIS A 277 17.77 -1.88 4.08
C HIS A 277 16.89 -3.00 3.51
N ARG A 278 16.64 -4.07 4.28
CA ARG A 278 15.74 -5.15 3.84
C ARG A 278 14.34 -4.63 3.52
N ILE A 279 13.75 -3.84 4.42
CA ILE A 279 12.39 -3.32 4.28
C ILE A 279 12.25 -2.37 3.09
N LEU A 280 13.27 -1.53 2.84
CA LEU A 280 13.25 -0.52 1.79
C LEU A 280 13.73 -1.06 0.44
N VAL A 281 14.60 -2.07 0.40
CA VAL A 281 15.32 -2.49 -0.79
C VAL A 281 15.10 -3.97 -1.11
N ASP A 282 15.51 -4.88 -0.25
CA ASP A 282 15.59 -6.31 -0.58
C ASP A 282 14.21 -6.97 -0.68
N ASN A 283 13.36 -6.72 0.31
CA ASN A 283 12.00 -7.25 0.37
C ASN A 283 11.14 -6.79 -0.81
N PRO A 284 11.07 -5.48 -1.15
CA PRO A 284 10.32 -5.05 -2.33
C PRO A 284 10.96 -5.55 -3.63
N ALA A 285 12.30 -5.66 -3.73
CA ALA A 285 12.95 -6.26 -4.90
C ALA A 285 12.48 -7.71 -5.12
N ALA A 286 12.46 -8.51 -4.05
CA ALA A 286 12.05 -9.91 -4.12
C ALA A 286 10.56 -10.07 -4.47
N LEU A 287 9.67 -9.30 -3.82
CA LEU A 287 8.23 -9.40 -4.02
C LEU A 287 7.77 -8.87 -5.38
N TYR A 288 8.25 -7.68 -5.78
CA TYR A 288 7.80 -6.99 -6.98
C TYR A 288 8.65 -7.29 -8.22
N LYS A 289 9.77 -8.00 -8.06
CA LYS A 289 10.68 -8.43 -9.13
C LYS A 289 11.18 -7.24 -9.96
N PHE A 290 11.76 -6.28 -9.25
CA PHE A 290 12.46 -5.13 -9.85
C PHE A 290 13.78 -5.53 -10.49
#